data_AF-A0A7G8JPE3-F1
#
_entry.id   AF-A0A7G8JPE3-F1
#
_cell.length_a   1.000
_cell.length_b   1.000
_cell.length_c   1.000
_cell.angle_alpha   90.00
_cell.angle_beta   90.00
_cell.angle_gamma   90.00
#
_symmetry.space_group_name_H-M   'P 1'
#
loop_
_entity.id
_entity.type
_entity.pdbx_description
1 polymer ?
#
loop_
_entity_poly.entity_id
_entity_poly.type
_entity_poly.pdbx_seq_one_letter_code
_entity_poly.pdbx_strand_id
1 'polypeptide(L)'
;MTVDEVIDLLRERWQASYDMQLVVRRKRMYLQVMWAYLEQQSFPLNEEEYRTHLAQVVDVVNRLGQAGAVRSWLTDTRDRPRLGKALSLQLQGEGRLEEFLV
;
A
#
# COMPACT_ATOMS: atom_id res chain seq x y z
N MET A 1 -3.51 3.32 -11.16
CA MET A 1 -2.20 2.83 -10.72
C MET A 1 -2.17 1.33 -10.95
N THR A 2 -1.07 0.79 -11.46
CA THR A 2 -0.93 -0.66 -11.70
C THR A 2 -0.10 -1.30 -10.58
N VAL A 3 -0.09 -2.64 -10.52
CA VAL A 3 0.73 -3.38 -9.55
C VAL A 3 2.22 -3.19 -9.84
N ASP A 4 2.63 -3.33 -11.11
CA ASP A 4 4.04 -3.14 -11.51
C ASP A 4 4.54 -1.74 -11.16
N GLU A 5 3.72 -0.71 -11.40
CA GLU A 5 4.05 0.67 -11.03
C GLU A 5 4.29 0.83 -9.52
N VAL A 6 3.49 0.18 -8.67
CA VAL A 6 3.70 0.20 -7.22
C VAL A 6 4.99 -0.51 -6.84
N ILE A 7 5.24 -1.70 -7.40
CA ILE A 7 6.46 -2.47 -7.13
C ILE A 7 7.70 -1.66 -7.52
N ASP A 8 7.67 -1.02 -8.68
CA ASP A 8 8.75 -0.15 -9.16
C ASP A 8 8.98 1.01 -8.19
N LEU A 9 7.93 1.74 -7.79
CA LEU A 9 8.05 2.83 -6.81
C LEU A 9 8.66 2.37 -5.48
N LEU A 10 8.24 1.21 -4.96
CA LEU A 10 8.77 0.64 -3.71
C LEU A 10 10.26 0.29 -3.85
N ARG A 11 10.65 -0.33 -4.98
CA ARG A 11 12.03 -0.72 -5.27
C ARG A 11 12.93 0.48 -5.53
N GLU A 12 12.49 1.44 -6.32
CA GLU A 12 13.22 2.70 -6.55
C GLU A 12 13.46 3.42 -5.23
N ARG A 13 12.44 3.49 -4.37
CA ARG A 13 12.51 4.24 -3.11
C ARG A 13 13.32 3.56 -2.03
N TRP A 14 13.13 2.26 -1.84
CA TRP A 14 13.66 1.54 -0.68
C TRP A 14 14.40 0.24 -1.01
N GLN A 15 14.60 -0.06 -2.29
CA GLN A 15 15.32 -1.26 -2.77
C GLN A 15 14.70 -2.58 -2.29
N ALA A 16 13.38 -2.58 -2.03
CA ALA A 16 12.65 -3.73 -1.52
C ALA A 16 11.18 -3.70 -1.96
N SER A 17 10.59 -4.88 -2.18
CA SER A 17 9.19 -5.05 -2.58
C SER A 17 8.32 -5.18 -1.32
N TYR A 18 8.13 -4.09 -0.59
CA TYR A 18 7.32 -4.08 0.63
C TYR A 18 5.87 -4.52 0.39
N ASP A 19 5.30 -5.16 1.40
CA ASP A 19 3.87 -5.42 1.44
C ASP A 19 3.07 -4.13 1.70
N MET A 20 1.84 -4.11 1.20
CA MET A 20 0.90 -3.02 1.42
C MET A 20 -0.42 -3.55 1.93
N GLN A 21 -1.03 -2.82 2.87
CA GLN A 21 -2.28 -3.23 3.50
C GLN A 21 -3.25 -2.06 3.61
N LEU A 22 -4.54 -2.35 3.53
CA LEU A 22 -5.59 -1.39 3.82
C LEU A 22 -6.15 -1.68 5.21
N VAL A 23 -6.16 -0.66 6.07
CA VAL A 23 -6.64 -0.79 7.45
C VAL A 23 -7.69 0.26 7.73
N VAL A 24 -8.83 -0.17 8.26
CA VAL A 24 -9.89 0.71 8.75
C VAL A 24 -9.74 0.91 10.26
N ARG A 25 -9.69 2.18 10.70
CA ARG A 25 -9.68 2.58 12.11
C ARG A 25 -10.54 3.82 12.32
N ARG A 26 -11.47 3.76 13.27
CA ARG A 26 -12.35 4.90 13.64
C ARG A 26 -13.03 5.54 12.41
N LYS A 27 -13.62 4.72 11.54
CA LYS A 27 -14.27 5.14 10.27
C LYS A 27 -13.33 5.90 9.31
N ARG A 28 -12.03 5.64 9.37
CA ARG A 28 -11.03 6.16 8.42
C ARG A 28 -10.25 5.00 7.84
N MET A 29 -9.96 5.07 6.55
CA MET A 29 -9.15 4.10 5.85
C MET A 29 -7.72 4.60 5.73
N TYR A 30 -6.77 3.70 5.95
CA TYR A 30 -5.35 3.97 5.81
C TYR A 30 -4.74 2.94 4.87
N LEU A 31 -3.92 3.43 3.96
CA LEU A 31 -2.96 2.61 3.24
C LEU A 31 -1.70 2.51 4.08
N GLN A 32 -1.26 1.29 4.33
CA GLN A 32 -0.04 1.00 5.07
C GLN A 32 0.99 0.38 4.15
N VAL A 33 2.23 0.89 4.20
CA VAL A 33 3.39 0.15 3.71
C VAL A 33 3.99 -0.58 4.91
N MET A 34 3.96 -1.90 4.84
CA MET A 34 4.44 -2.79 5.90
C MET A 34 5.95 -2.81 5.93
N TRP A 35 6.53 -3.34 7.02
CA TRP A 35 7.97 -3.53 7.11
C TRP A 35 8.45 -4.87 6.55
N ALA A 36 7.52 -5.80 6.31
CA ALA A 36 7.81 -7.06 5.65
C ALA A 36 7.80 -6.86 4.13
N TYR A 37 8.71 -7.53 3.44
CA TYR A 37 8.89 -7.42 1.98
C TYR A 37 9.20 -8.78 1.37
N LEU A 38 8.87 -8.93 0.09
CA LEU A 38 8.92 -10.19 -0.66
C LEU A 38 10.27 -10.91 -0.57
N GLU A 39 11.37 -10.16 -0.58
CA GLU A 39 12.72 -10.73 -0.58
C GLU A 39 13.15 -11.32 0.79
N GLN A 40 12.34 -11.20 1.85
CA GLN A 40 12.62 -11.84 3.14
C GLN A 40 12.27 -13.33 3.13
N GLN A 41 13.15 -14.18 3.67
CA GLN A 41 12.89 -15.62 3.79
C GLN A 41 11.61 -15.95 4.58
N SER A 42 11.27 -15.11 5.57
CA SER A 42 10.06 -15.29 6.40
C SER A 42 8.84 -14.56 5.86
N PHE A 43 8.88 -14.04 4.63
CA PHE A 43 7.73 -13.38 4.02
C PHE A 43 6.63 -14.43 3.76
N PRO A 44 5.37 -14.16 4.13
CA PRO A 44 4.33 -15.19 4.16
C PRO A 44 3.74 -15.54 2.78
N LEU A 45 4.01 -14.75 1.74
CA LEU A 45 3.45 -14.92 0.40
C LEU A 45 4.56 -15.25 -0.60
N ASN A 46 4.24 -16.06 -1.60
CA ASN A 46 5.08 -16.18 -2.79
C ASN A 46 4.86 -14.99 -3.75
N GLU A 47 5.63 -14.91 -4.85
CA GLU A 47 5.56 -13.79 -5.80
C GLU A 47 4.17 -13.61 -6.45
N GLU A 48 3.49 -14.70 -6.82
CA GLU A 48 2.16 -14.66 -7.44
C GLU A 48 1.10 -14.20 -6.44
N GLU A 49 1.15 -14.74 -5.22
CA GLU A 49 0.26 -14.35 -4.11
C GLU A 49 0.46 -12.88 -3.73
N TYR A 50 1.71 -12.43 -3.65
CA TYR A 50 2.07 -11.04 -3.38
C TYR A 50 1.50 -10.09 -4.44
N ARG A 51 1.69 -10.41 -5.73
CA ARG A 51 1.15 -9.60 -6.83
C ARG A 51 -0.38 -9.57 -6.82
N THR A 52 -1.02 -10.70 -6.53
CA THR A 52 -2.47 -10.79 -6.40
C THR A 52 -2.98 -9.95 -5.23
N HIS A 53 -2.33 -10.03 -4.07
CA HIS A 53 -2.65 -9.22 -2.90
C HIS A 53 -2.48 -7.72 -3.18
N LEU A 54 -1.36 -7.32 -3.79
CA LEU A 54 -1.16 -5.94 -4.21
C LEU A 54 -2.23 -5.48 -5.20
N ALA A 55 -2.65 -6.34 -6.14
CA ALA A 55 -3.71 -6.00 -7.08
C ALA A 55 -5.02 -5.63 -6.36
N GLN A 56 -5.38 -6.35 -5.29
CA GLN A 56 -6.57 -6.04 -4.49
C GLN A 56 -6.44 -4.69 -3.78
N VAL A 57 -5.27 -4.39 -3.21
CA VAL A 57 -5.00 -3.09 -2.56
C VAL A 57 -5.08 -1.95 -3.58
N VAL A 58 -4.43 -2.12 -4.72
CA VAL A 58 -4.38 -1.13 -5.81
C VAL A 58 -5.77 -0.88 -6.40
N ASP A 59 -6.59 -1.92 -6.55
CA ASP A 59 -7.98 -1.80 -7.00
C ASP A 59 -8.80 -0.87 -6.09
N VAL A 60 -8.74 -1.06 -4.77
CA VAL A 60 -9.46 -0.20 -3.82
C VAL A 60 -8.94 1.24 -3.88
N VAL A 61 -7.61 1.44 -3.93
CA VAL A 61 -7.00 2.77 -4.08
C VAL A 61 -7.50 3.47 -5.36
N ASN A 62 -7.58 2.74 -6.47
CA ASN A 62 -8.08 3.24 -7.74
C ASN A 62 -9.58 3.58 -7.65
N ARG A 63 -10.41 2.72 -7.06
CA ARG A 63 -11.85 2.95 -6.86
C ARG A 63 -12.14 4.16 -5.97
N LEU A 64 -11.28 4.46 -5.01
CA LEU A 64 -11.35 5.68 -4.19
C LEU A 64 -10.85 6.94 -4.91
N GLY A 65 -10.29 6.82 -6.11
CA GLY A 65 -9.68 7.94 -6.84
C GLY A 65 -8.38 8.45 -6.23
N GLN A 66 -7.75 7.68 -5.33
CA GLN A 66 -6.57 8.12 -4.56
C GLN A 66 -5.23 7.75 -5.21
N ALA A 67 -5.24 7.19 -6.41
CA ALA A 67 -4.02 6.77 -7.12
C ALA A 67 -2.96 7.88 -7.23
N GLY A 68 -3.36 9.12 -7.52
CA GLY A 68 -2.44 10.26 -7.59
C GLY A 68 -1.82 10.61 -6.22
N ALA A 69 -2.62 10.61 -5.16
CA ALA A 69 -2.16 10.88 -3.80
C ALA A 69 -1.18 9.81 -3.31
N VAL A 70 -1.46 8.53 -3.59
CA VAL A 70 -0.56 7.42 -3.23
C VAL A 70 0.78 7.52 -3.95
N ARG A 71 0.78 7.81 -5.26
CA ARG A 71 2.03 7.98 -6.04
C ARG A 71 2.91 9.10 -5.50
N SER A 72 2.34 10.29 -5.30
CA SER A 72 3.09 11.41 -4.73
C SER A 72 3.60 11.04 -3.34
N TRP A 73 2.78 10.44 -2.50
CA TRP A 73 3.22 10.03 -1.16
C TRP A 73 4.37 9.00 -1.18
N LEU A 74 4.31 7.95 -2.00
CA LEU A 74 5.40 6.97 -2.13
C LEU A 74 6.70 7.62 -2.65
N THR A 75 6.59 8.62 -3.51
CA THR A 75 7.73 9.34 -4.09
C THR A 75 8.36 10.32 -3.09
N ASP A 76 7.52 11.07 -2.36
CA ASP A 76 7.93 12.23 -1.57
C ASP A 76 8.17 11.92 -0.09
N THR A 77 7.65 10.80 0.43
CA THR A 77 7.76 10.45 1.85
C THR A 77 9.21 10.26 2.27
N ARG A 78 9.64 10.96 3.32
CA ARG A 78 11.02 10.90 3.85
C ARG A 78 11.27 9.71 4.77
N ASP A 79 10.20 9.14 5.31
CA ASP A 79 10.29 7.97 6.17
C ASP A 79 10.40 6.68 5.34
N ARG A 80 10.86 5.62 6.00
CA ARG A 80 10.90 4.25 5.47
C ARG A 80 10.23 3.29 6.46
N PRO A 81 9.64 2.18 6.00
CA PRO A 81 9.14 1.15 6.90
C PRO A 81 10.24 0.66 7.85
N ARG A 82 9.92 0.47 9.13
CA ARG A 82 10.88 -0.02 10.15
C ARG A 82 10.29 -1.27 10.81
N LEU A 83 11.14 -2.15 11.32
CA LEU A 83 10.69 -3.39 11.99
C LEU A 83 9.60 -3.07 13.03
N GLY A 84 8.41 -3.65 12.86
CA GLY A 84 7.25 -3.43 13.72
C GLY A 84 6.51 -2.08 13.54
N LYS A 85 6.91 -1.24 12.58
CA LYS A 85 6.30 0.06 12.29
C LYS A 85 6.07 0.27 10.80
N ALA A 86 4.79 0.18 10.41
CA ALA A 86 4.34 0.51 9.06
C ALA A 86 4.33 2.03 8.82
N LEU A 87 4.55 2.44 7.57
CA LEU A 87 4.21 3.79 7.12
C LEU A 87 2.71 3.83 6.83
N SER A 88 2.04 4.93 7.18
CA SER A 88 0.60 5.05 6.99
C SER A 88 0.26 6.33 6.25
N LEU A 89 -0.55 6.20 5.21
CA LEU A 89 -1.21 7.29 4.50
C LEU A 89 -2.71 7.19 4.75
N GLN A 90 -3.33 8.25 5.26
CA GLN A 90 -4.78 8.30 5.33
C GLN A 90 -5.34 8.48 3.91
N LEU A 91 -6.20 7.56 3.49
CA LEU A 91 -6.90 7.69 2.22
C LEU A 91 -8.15 8.56 2.40
N GLN A 92 -8.35 9.47 1.46
CA GLN A 92 -9.60 10.21 1.33
C GLN A 92 -10.51 9.43 0.36
N GLY A 93 -11.82 9.57 0.49
CA GLY A 93 -12.71 9.19 -0.58
C GLY A 93 -13.90 10.10 -0.56
N GLU A 94 -14.12 10.75 -1.68
CA GLU A 94 -15.19 11.70 -1.90
C GLU A 94 -16.51 10.91 -1.93
N GLY A 95 -17.13 10.71 -0.76
CA GLY A 95 -18.40 9.99 -0.58
C GLY A 95 -18.35 8.46 -0.78
N ARG A 96 -17.31 7.92 -1.41
CA ARG A 96 -17.14 6.47 -1.65
C ARG A 96 -16.53 5.69 -0.49
N LEU A 97 -15.98 6.34 0.54
CA LEU A 97 -15.39 5.59 1.67
C LEU A 97 -16.43 4.72 2.38
N GLU A 98 -17.68 5.15 2.43
CA GLU A 98 -18.75 4.45 3.16
C GLU A 98 -19.00 3.04 2.62
N GLU A 99 -18.77 2.77 1.33
CA GLU A 99 -18.94 1.43 0.74
C GLU A 99 -17.92 0.40 1.29
N PHE A 100 -16.81 0.88 1.85
CA PHE A 100 -15.71 0.05 2.35
C PHE A 100 -15.55 0.06 3.88
N LEU A 101 -16.33 0.89 4.59
CA LEU A 101 -16.21 1.09 6.04
C LEU A 101 -17.27 0.31 6.85
N VAL A 102 -17.99 -0.62 6.20
CA VAL A 102 -19.08 -1.44 6.78
C VAL A 102 -18.60 -2.30 7.94
#